data_AF-A0A101UJ91-F1
#
_entry.id   AF-A0A101UJ91-F1
#
_cell.length_a   1.000
_cell.length_b   1.000
_cell.length_c   1.000
_cell.angle_alpha   90.00
_cell.angle_beta   90.00
_cell.angle_gamma   90.00
#
_symmetry.space_group_name_H-M   'P 1'
#
loop_
_entity.id
_entity.type
_entity.pdbx_description
1 polymer ?
#
loop_
_entity_poly.entity_id
_entity_poly.type
_entity_poly.pdbx_seq_one_letter_code
_entity_poly.pdbx_strand_id
1 'polypeptide(L)'
;MIPRQRPVPPQGPRSGPRQEYLDAFDRGEGDDVFTRPGRQFTPTRAWRAQVSGPGAGELPGGGPYGGGPGSGVDGYAPPTGAPANGRGTKGRTFTGIAAAAVTTVLAVVVAGQVTDGRDANRVRSQSAAGRAADGALESAAPGSFATPSAQAVTLTYGQKMATRYPLDAKLKGSGKFDAIPGVDRAPGKGRKFTYRVDVEQGLGLDGELFAQAVQKTLNDDRSWAHGDARTFERVSSGKPDFVITLASPGTTAFWCAKSGLDTTEDNVSCDSAATERVMINAYRWAQGSRTYGDAIHAYRQMLINHEVGHRLGYHHENCRKDGELAPVMQQQTKFLDHNGIHCLPNPWVYPKS
;
A
#
# COMPACT_ATOMS: atom_id res chain seq x y z
N MET A 1 46.24 -51.01 -11.40
CA MET A 1 45.04 -51.02 -12.26
C MET A 1 44.16 -49.85 -11.83
N ILE A 2 43.91 -48.91 -12.75
CA ILE A 2 43.16 -47.67 -12.52
C ILE A 2 41.68 -47.95 -12.85
N PRO A 3 40.70 -47.70 -11.96
CA PRO A 3 39.29 -47.79 -12.30
C PRO A 3 38.80 -46.49 -12.95
N ARG A 4 38.16 -46.64 -14.11
CA ARG A 4 37.60 -45.59 -14.97
C ARG A 4 36.45 -44.83 -14.30
N GLN A 5 36.46 -43.50 -14.41
CA GLN A 5 35.31 -42.66 -14.08
C GLN A 5 34.24 -42.73 -15.18
N ARG A 6 32.96 -42.73 -14.79
CA ARG A 6 31.79 -42.68 -15.70
C ARG A 6 31.62 -41.26 -16.30
N PRO A 7 31.22 -41.11 -17.57
CA PRO A 7 30.97 -39.80 -18.18
C PRO A 7 29.68 -39.14 -17.66
N VAL A 8 29.72 -37.81 -17.53
CA VAL A 8 28.57 -36.92 -17.25
C VAL A 8 27.83 -36.62 -18.57
N PRO A 9 26.48 -36.65 -18.63
CA PRO A 9 25.74 -36.32 -19.86
C PRO A 9 25.71 -34.80 -20.12
N PRO A 10 25.61 -34.37 -21.40
CA PRO A 10 25.67 -32.96 -21.79
C PRO A 10 24.40 -32.19 -21.36
N GLN A 11 24.61 -30.96 -20.89
CA GLN A 11 23.55 -30.00 -20.57
C GLN A 11 22.85 -29.57 -21.87
N GLY A 12 21.56 -29.84 -21.99
CA GLY A 12 20.72 -29.33 -23.08
C GLY A 12 20.52 -27.80 -23.00
N PRO A 13 20.17 -27.15 -24.12
CA PRO A 13 20.02 -25.70 -24.18
C PRO A 13 18.87 -25.22 -23.28
N ARG A 14 19.14 -24.20 -22.46
CA ARG A 14 18.17 -23.50 -21.63
C ARG A 14 17.06 -22.93 -22.51
N SER A 15 15.83 -23.37 -22.31
CA SER A 15 14.66 -22.84 -22.99
C SER A 15 14.34 -21.44 -22.45
N GLY A 16 14.77 -20.41 -23.18
CA GLY A 16 14.21 -19.07 -23.04
C GLY A 16 12.77 -19.00 -23.58
N PRO A 17 12.02 -17.93 -23.29
CA PRO A 17 10.70 -17.72 -23.88
C PRO A 17 10.80 -17.73 -25.41
N ARG A 18 9.76 -18.27 -26.08
CA ARG A 18 9.74 -18.42 -27.54
C ARG A 18 9.86 -17.07 -28.22
N GLN A 19 10.64 -16.99 -29.32
CA GLN A 19 10.92 -15.75 -30.05
C GLN A 19 9.64 -15.00 -30.48
N GLU A 20 8.55 -15.73 -30.77
CA GLU A 20 7.21 -15.18 -31.04
C GLU A 20 6.63 -14.30 -29.92
N TYR A 21 7.08 -14.49 -28.67
CA TYR A 21 6.68 -13.69 -27.51
C TYR A 21 7.46 -12.37 -27.41
N LEU A 22 8.68 -12.29 -27.95
CA LEU A 22 9.50 -11.08 -27.98
C LEU A 22 9.11 -10.18 -29.15
N ASP A 23 8.77 -10.78 -30.30
CA ASP A 23 8.34 -10.05 -31.50
C ASP A 23 6.98 -9.33 -31.33
N ALA A 24 6.23 -9.64 -30.26
CA ALA A 24 4.98 -8.95 -29.91
C ALA A 24 5.20 -7.57 -29.28
N PHE A 25 6.39 -7.30 -28.76
CA PHE A 25 6.75 -6.02 -28.13
C PHE A 25 7.56 -5.10 -29.06
N ASP A 26 8.13 -5.61 -30.15
CA ASP A 26 8.94 -4.85 -31.12
C ASP A 26 8.14 -4.28 -32.31
N ARG A 27 6.84 -4.58 -32.43
CA ARG A 27 5.98 -3.99 -33.49
C ARG A 27 5.17 -2.78 -33.02
N GLY A 28 5.78 -1.93 -32.19
CA GLY A 28 5.11 -0.80 -31.55
C GLY A 28 5.74 0.57 -31.79
N GLU A 29 6.79 0.70 -32.60
CA GLU A 29 7.37 2.00 -32.93
C GLU A 29 7.35 2.23 -34.45
N GLY A 30 6.46 3.13 -34.88
CA GLY A 30 6.49 3.76 -36.19
C GLY A 30 5.57 3.12 -37.24
N ASP A 31 4.27 3.42 -37.18
CA ASP A 31 3.49 3.65 -38.40
C ASP A 31 2.17 4.37 -38.09
N ASP A 32 2.05 5.60 -38.60
CA ASP A 32 0.86 6.45 -38.52
C ASP A 32 -0.27 5.88 -39.40
N VAL A 33 -1.15 5.07 -38.82
CA VAL A 33 -2.34 4.49 -39.49
C VAL A 33 -3.54 5.47 -39.47
N PHE A 34 -3.35 6.72 -39.91
CA PHE A 34 -4.47 7.63 -40.20
C PHE A 34 -4.51 8.14 -41.65
N THR A 35 -3.73 7.54 -42.55
CA THR A 35 -3.77 7.90 -43.98
C THR A 35 -3.71 6.68 -44.88
N ARG A 36 -4.87 6.03 -45.11
CA ARG A 36 -5.43 5.78 -46.47
C ARG A 36 -6.67 4.86 -46.46
N PRO A 37 -7.57 5.02 -47.44
CA PRO A 37 -8.86 4.33 -47.47
C PRO A 37 -8.81 2.99 -48.23
N GLY A 38 -9.61 2.04 -47.75
CA GLY A 38 -10.26 1.03 -48.57
C GLY A 38 -9.54 -0.31 -48.73
N ARG A 39 -9.96 -1.32 -47.95
CA ARG A 39 -10.20 -2.66 -48.49
C ARG A 39 -11.19 -3.44 -47.63
N GLN A 40 -12.25 -3.89 -48.30
CA GLN A 40 -13.32 -4.72 -47.74
C GLN A 40 -12.77 -6.09 -47.32
N PHE A 41 -13.16 -6.56 -46.13
CA PHE A 41 -12.91 -7.93 -45.69
C PHE A 41 -14.25 -8.66 -45.52
N THR A 42 -14.45 -9.68 -46.36
CA THR A 42 -15.55 -10.66 -46.25
C THR A 42 -15.25 -11.69 -45.14
N PRO A 43 -16.23 -12.07 -44.30
CA PRO A 43 -16.01 -13.08 -43.27
C PRO A 43 -16.31 -14.49 -43.81
N THR A 44 -15.43 -15.45 -43.53
CA THR A 44 -15.72 -16.88 -43.71
C THR A 44 -15.77 -17.63 -42.37
N ARG A 45 -16.97 -18.18 -42.14
CA ARG A 45 -17.34 -19.43 -41.46
C ARG A 45 -17.11 -19.57 -39.94
N ALA A 46 -18.27 -19.54 -39.29
CA ALA A 46 -18.57 -20.02 -37.95
C ALA A 46 -18.24 -21.51 -37.74
N TRP A 47 -17.74 -21.83 -36.55
CA TRP A 47 -17.77 -23.18 -35.97
C TRP A 47 -18.87 -23.23 -34.90
N ARG A 48 -19.81 -24.17 -35.06
CA ARG A 48 -20.96 -24.40 -34.17
C ARG A 48 -20.54 -25.13 -32.90
N ALA A 49 -21.13 -24.72 -31.78
CA ALA A 49 -21.22 -25.50 -30.56
C ALA A 49 -22.27 -26.61 -30.70
N GLN A 50 -22.01 -27.77 -30.09
CA GLN A 50 -23.04 -28.77 -29.78
C GLN A 50 -22.91 -29.19 -28.31
N VAL A 51 -24.01 -29.01 -27.59
CA VAL A 51 -24.27 -29.50 -26.23
C VAL A 51 -25.38 -30.54 -26.34
N SER A 52 -25.22 -31.70 -25.70
CA SER A 52 -26.30 -32.61 -25.30
C SER A 52 -25.75 -33.61 -24.26
N GLY A 53 -26.38 -33.71 -23.08
CA GLY A 53 -26.25 -34.85 -22.13
C GLY A 53 -27.50 -35.73 -22.18
N PRO A 54 -27.88 -36.48 -21.11
CA PRO A 54 -27.14 -37.43 -20.28
C PRO A 54 -27.75 -38.87 -20.36
N GLY A 55 -27.09 -39.90 -19.78
CA GLY A 55 -27.67 -41.24 -19.65
C GLY A 55 -26.83 -42.20 -18.79
N ALA A 56 -27.47 -42.82 -17.80
CA ALA A 56 -26.91 -43.65 -16.72
C ALA A 56 -26.74 -45.15 -17.10
N GLY A 57 -25.95 -45.88 -16.30
CA GLY A 57 -25.88 -47.35 -16.28
C GLY A 57 -24.79 -47.89 -15.33
N GLU A 58 -25.16 -48.81 -14.45
CA GLU A 58 -24.49 -49.20 -13.19
C GLU A 58 -24.00 -50.67 -13.22
N LEU A 59 -22.73 -50.93 -12.80
CA LEU A 59 -22.08 -52.11 -12.12
C LEU A 59 -22.36 -53.60 -12.53
N PRO A 60 -21.64 -54.66 -12.05
CA PRO A 60 -20.58 -54.78 -11.00
C PRO A 60 -19.37 -55.75 -11.23
N GLY A 61 -18.31 -55.62 -10.39
CA GLY A 61 -17.70 -56.69 -9.54
C GLY A 61 -16.55 -57.63 -10.03
N GLY A 62 -15.46 -57.76 -9.23
CA GLY A 62 -14.72 -59.03 -9.04
C GLY A 62 -13.17 -59.08 -8.92
N GLY A 63 -12.63 -58.95 -7.69
CA GLY A 63 -11.62 -59.82 -6.99
C GLY A 63 -10.20 -60.23 -7.51
N PRO A 64 -9.30 -60.74 -6.62
CA PRO A 64 -7.83 -60.56 -6.68
C PRO A 64 -6.92 -61.84 -6.55
N TYR A 65 -5.60 -61.69 -6.71
CA TYR A 65 -4.50 -62.62 -6.33
C TYR A 65 -3.21 -61.78 -6.04
N GLY A 66 -2.26 -62.02 -5.13
CA GLY A 66 -1.95 -63.06 -4.13
C GLY A 66 -0.43 -63.38 -4.11
N GLY A 67 0.26 -63.30 -2.94
CA GLY A 67 1.48 -64.10 -2.62
C GLY A 67 2.78 -63.40 -2.12
N GLY A 68 3.21 -63.66 -0.86
CA GLY A 68 4.53 -63.34 -0.23
C GLY A 68 5.58 -64.48 -0.41
N PRO A 69 6.52 -64.83 0.53
CA PRO A 69 6.94 -64.29 1.87
C PRO A 69 8.50 -64.11 2.06
N GLY A 70 9.06 -63.49 3.12
CA GLY A 70 9.59 -64.07 4.40
C GLY A 70 11.12 -63.77 4.57
N SER A 71 11.66 -63.08 5.59
CA SER A 71 11.96 -63.37 7.04
C SER A 71 13.43 -63.76 7.35
N GLY A 72 14.06 -63.12 8.37
CA GLY A 72 15.26 -63.61 9.13
C GLY A 72 16.39 -62.56 9.32
N VAL A 73 16.62 -61.86 10.45
CA VAL A 73 17.17 -62.15 11.82
C VAL A 73 18.72 -62.19 11.98
N ASP A 74 19.18 -61.48 13.03
CA ASP A 74 20.45 -61.54 13.82
C ASP A 74 21.79 -61.14 13.16
N GLY A 75 22.80 -60.49 13.79
CA GLY A 75 23.11 -60.03 15.15
C GLY A 75 24.60 -59.57 15.25
N TYR A 76 24.92 -58.75 16.26
CA TYR A 76 26.24 -58.48 16.92
C TYR A 76 27.50 -57.90 16.18
N ALA A 77 28.18 -56.97 16.88
CA ALA A 77 29.35 -56.12 16.52
C ALA A 77 30.72 -56.73 16.95
N PRO A 78 31.84 -55.97 17.15
CA PRO A 78 32.67 -55.02 16.34
C PRO A 78 34.14 -55.59 16.13
N PRO A 79 35.18 -54.86 15.60
CA PRO A 79 36.04 -54.02 16.48
C PRO A 79 36.85 -52.84 15.82
N THR A 80 37.25 -51.89 16.68
CA THR A 80 38.53 -51.14 16.80
C THR A 80 39.24 -50.48 15.59
N GLY A 81 39.56 -49.18 15.75
CA GLY A 81 40.72 -48.54 15.12
C GLY A 81 40.68 -47.02 15.06
N ALA A 82 41.38 -46.34 15.96
CA ALA A 82 41.77 -44.92 15.89
C ALA A 82 43.31 -44.84 16.02
N PRO A 83 43.98 -43.68 15.90
CA PRO A 83 43.82 -42.52 15.01
C PRO A 83 45.15 -42.15 14.31
N ALA A 84 45.17 -41.13 13.44
CA ALA A 84 46.43 -40.45 13.08
C ALA A 84 46.24 -38.95 12.84
N ASN A 85 47.11 -38.19 13.49
CA ASN A 85 47.16 -36.74 13.67
C ASN A 85 47.59 -35.96 12.42
N GLY A 86 47.11 -34.72 12.31
CA GLY A 86 47.62 -33.70 11.39
C GLY A 86 47.35 -32.28 11.90
N ARG A 87 48.37 -31.69 12.54
CA ARG A 87 48.55 -30.29 12.99
C ARG A 87 48.17 -29.26 11.90
N GLY A 88 47.79 -28.01 12.15
CA GLY A 88 47.74 -27.20 13.37
C GLY A 88 47.38 -25.73 13.07
N THR A 89 46.79 -25.09 14.08
CA THR A 89 47.00 -23.73 14.63
C THR A 89 47.02 -22.46 13.75
N LYS A 90 46.12 -21.53 14.14
CA LYS A 90 46.21 -20.05 14.32
C LYS A 90 44.95 -19.40 13.73
N GLY A 91 44.01 -18.81 14.45
CA GLY A 91 44.10 -18.00 15.67
C GLY A 91 44.04 -16.53 15.27
N ARG A 92 42.86 -15.89 15.41
CA ARG A 92 42.63 -14.49 15.86
C ARG A 92 41.16 -14.08 15.71
N THR A 93 40.46 -14.20 16.83
CA THR A 93 39.23 -13.47 17.15
C THR A 93 39.56 -11.99 17.36
N PHE A 94 38.86 -11.08 16.68
CA PHE A 94 38.78 -9.67 17.06
C PHE A 94 37.37 -9.40 17.58
N THR A 95 37.27 -9.41 18.90
CA THR A 95 36.22 -8.75 19.69
C THR A 95 36.47 -7.24 19.67
N GLY A 96 35.43 -6.44 19.44
CA GLY A 96 35.48 -4.99 19.52
C GLY A 96 34.07 -4.39 19.57
N ILE A 97 33.45 -4.47 20.74
CA ILE A 97 32.20 -3.76 21.06
C ILE A 97 32.57 -2.30 21.33
N ALA A 98 32.04 -1.38 20.52
CA ALA A 98 32.04 0.04 20.84
C ALA A 98 30.59 0.47 21.12
N ALA A 99 30.20 0.41 22.38
CA ALA A 99 28.97 1.01 22.89
C ALA A 99 29.25 2.49 23.16
N ALA A 100 28.72 3.38 22.32
CA ALA A 100 28.62 4.79 22.65
C ALA A 100 27.22 5.05 23.20
N ALA A 101 27.13 5.17 24.53
CA ALA A 101 25.96 5.66 25.23
C ALA A 101 25.84 7.18 24.98
N VAL A 102 24.80 7.60 24.24
CA VAL A 102 24.45 9.02 24.15
C VAL A 102 23.37 9.28 25.21
N THR A 103 23.79 9.93 26.29
CA THR A 103 22.90 10.43 27.34
C THR A 103 22.17 11.70 26.88
N THR A 104 20.93 11.78 27.32
CA THR A 104 19.89 12.77 27.01
C THR A 104 20.10 14.11 27.71
N VAL A 105 19.57 15.19 27.12
CA VAL A 105 19.01 16.33 27.87
C VAL A 105 17.73 16.82 27.18
N LEU A 106 16.59 16.58 27.84
CA LEU A 106 15.30 17.18 27.58
C LEU A 106 15.25 18.54 28.30
N ALA A 107 14.98 19.62 27.57
CA ALA A 107 14.62 20.91 28.17
C ALA A 107 13.09 21.04 28.17
N VAL A 108 12.48 20.88 29.35
CA VAL A 108 11.06 21.20 29.58
C VAL A 108 11.00 22.66 29.99
N VAL A 109 10.35 23.51 29.18
CA VAL A 109 9.99 24.87 29.60
C VAL A 109 8.61 24.79 30.26
N VAL A 110 8.59 24.86 31.59
CA VAL A 110 7.37 25.14 32.36
C VAL A 110 7.38 26.63 32.68
N ALA A 111 6.51 27.40 32.01
CA ALA A 111 6.17 28.75 32.44
C ALA A 111 4.90 28.69 33.31
N GLY A 112 5.09 28.71 34.63
CA GLY A 112 4.14 29.33 35.56
C GLY A 112 4.37 30.85 35.54
N GLN A 113 3.53 31.72 36.09
CA GLN A 113 2.44 31.60 37.04
C GLN A 113 1.62 32.91 36.97
N VAL A 114 0.32 32.80 37.21
CA VAL A 114 -0.44 33.52 38.25
C VAL A 114 -0.54 35.06 38.17
N THR A 115 -1.77 35.46 37.86
CA THR A 115 -2.54 36.61 38.35
C THR A 115 -2.00 37.33 39.59
N ASP A 116 -1.83 38.65 39.49
CA ASP A 116 -1.91 39.53 40.66
C ASP A 116 -2.81 40.71 40.35
N GLY A 117 -3.84 40.87 41.19
CA GLY A 117 -4.80 41.95 41.10
C GLY A 117 -5.11 42.47 42.50
N ARG A 118 -4.85 43.79 42.68
CA ARG A 118 -5.43 44.72 43.66
C ARG A 118 -5.06 44.44 45.14
N ASP A 119 -4.80 45.40 46.03
CA ASP A 119 -5.24 46.80 46.17
C ASP A 119 -4.26 47.64 47.02
N ALA A 120 -4.29 48.95 46.72
CA ALA A 120 -4.15 50.17 47.55
C ALA A 120 -3.34 50.17 48.89
N ASN A 121 -2.44 51.16 49.04
CA ASN A 121 -2.69 52.39 49.83
C ASN A 121 -1.50 53.39 49.77
N ARG A 122 -1.83 54.71 49.71
CA ARG A 122 -1.14 55.93 50.22
C ARG A 122 0.40 56.04 50.09
N VAL A 123 0.98 57.13 49.58
CA VAL A 123 1.02 58.47 50.19
C VAL A 123 1.38 59.56 49.15
N ARG A 124 0.60 60.64 49.20
CA ARG A 124 0.71 62.02 48.65
C ARG A 124 2.08 62.66 48.96
N SER A 125 2.71 63.61 48.27
CA SER A 125 2.38 64.73 47.39
C SER A 125 3.75 65.26 46.88
N GLN A 126 3.80 65.98 45.76
CA GLN A 126 4.34 67.35 45.72
C GLN A 126 4.05 67.99 44.35
N SER A 127 3.97 69.31 44.39
CA SER A 127 3.11 70.17 43.59
C SER A 127 3.94 71.12 42.72
N ALA A 128 3.42 71.53 41.56
CA ALA A 128 3.57 72.86 40.95
C ALA A 128 2.62 72.92 39.72
N ALA A 129 1.48 73.63 39.75
CA ALA A 129 1.31 75.06 39.44
C ALA A 129 1.94 75.45 38.08
N GLY A 130 1.23 75.94 37.05
CA GLY A 130 -0.18 76.29 36.86
C GLY A 130 -0.35 77.10 35.55
N ARG A 131 -1.60 77.42 35.20
CA ARG A 131 -2.09 78.43 34.21
C ARG A 131 -1.95 78.02 32.72
N ALA A 132 -2.87 78.30 31.80
CA ALA A 132 -4.21 78.89 31.77
C ALA A 132 -4.82 78.67 30.36
N ALA A 133 -6.17 78.77 30.29
CA ALA A 133 -7.02 79.21 29.17
C ALA A 133 -7.17 78.37 27.87
N ASP A 134 -8.38 77.82 27.73
CA ASP A 134 -9.31 77.86 26.59
C ASP A 134 -8.84 77.56 25.15
N GLY A 135 -9.44 76.51 24.58
CA GLY A 135 -9.46 76.24 23.15
C GLY A 135 -10.15 74.92 22.82
N ALA A 136 -11.37 75.00 22.26
CA ALA A 136 -12.15 73.87 21.77
C ALA A 136 -11.42 73.03 20.71
N LEU A 137 -11.72 71.73 20.63
CA LEU A 137 -12.19 71.00 19.43
C LEU A 137 -12.11 69.47 19.65
N GLU A 138 -13.29 68.85 19.51
CA GLU A 138 -13.58 67.49 19.02
C GLU A 138 -12.42 66.51 18.75
N SER A 139 -12.48 65.34 19.41
CA SER A 139 -12.14 64.06 18.78
C SER A 139 -12.80 62.91 19.52
N ALA A 140 -13.80 62.33 18.86
CA ALA A 140 -14.50 61.12 19.28
C ALA A 140 -13.52 59.93 19.34
N ALA A 141 -13.48 59.25 20.48
CA ALA A 141 -12.81 57.96 20.61
C ALA A 141 -13.61 56.89 19.85
N PRO A 142 -13.02 56.11 18.92
CA PRO A 142 -13.70 54.96 18.35
C PRO A 142 -13.76 53.85 19.40
N GLY A 143 -14.96 53.31 19.62
CA GLY A 143 -15.20 52.14 20.44
C GLY A 143 -14.36 50.96 19.98
N SER A 144 -13.83 50.22 20.95
CA SER A 144 -13.16 48.95 20.74
C SER A 144 -14.15 47.94 20.13
N PHE A 145 -14.05 47.72 18.82
CA PHE A 145 -14.66 46.55 18.20
C PHE A 145 -13.85 45.33 18.62
N ALA A 146 -14.43 44.49 19.48
CA ALA A 146 -13.92 43.16 19.73
C ALA A 146 -13.92 42.38 18.41
N THR A 147 -12.73 42.07 17.89
CA THR A 147 -12.56 41.18 16.75
C THR A 147 -13.09 39.80 17.12
N PRO A 148 -14.00 39.18 16.33
CA PRO A 148 -14.40 37.81 16.57
C PRO A 148 -13.17 36.91 16.39
N SER A 149 -12.79 36.20 17.45
CA SER A 149 -11.79 35.15 17.36
C SER A 149 -12.30 34.10 16.36
N ALA A 150 -11.63 33.96 15.22
CA ALA A 150 -11.94 32.93 14.24
C ALA A 150 -11.69 31.56 14.87
N GLN A 151 -12.77 30.89 15.28
CA GLN A 151 -12.71 29.53 15.78
C GLN A 151 -12.24 28.63 14.62
N ALA A 152 -11.13 27.94 14.81
CA ALA A 152 -10.62 26.98 13.84
C ALA A 152 -11.66 25.87 13.64
N VAL A 153 -12.34 25.87 12.49
CA VAL A 153 -13.31 24.84 12.14
C VAL A 153 -12.56 23.53 11.93
N THR A 154 -12.82 22.54 12.77
CA THR A 154 -12.25 21.19 12.61
C THR A 154 -13.02 20.45 11.51
N LEU A 155 -12.32 20.03 10.45
CA LEU A 155 -12.94 19.29 9.36
C LEU A 155 -13.42 17.90 9.82
N THR A 156 -14.60 17.50 9.36
CA THR A 156 -15.10 16.12 9.48
C THR A 156 -14.26 15.14 8.68
N TYR A 157 -14.36 13.83 8.97
CA TYR A 157 -13.68 12.78 8.19
C TYR A 157 -13.99 12.88 6.69
N GLY A 158 -15.27 13.05 6.33
CA GLY A 158 -15.68 13.17 4.94
C GLY A 158 -15.06 14.37 4.23
N GLN A 159 -15.00 15.52 4.91
CA GLN A 159 -14.34 16.72 4.40
C GLN A 159 -12.82 16.50 4.25
N LYS A 160 -12.14 15.93 5.26
CA LYS A 160 -10.72 15.58 5.16
C LYS A 160 -10.43 14.64 3.99
N MET A 161 -11.26 13.61 3.80
CA MET A 161 -11.15 12.67 2.69
C MET A 161 -11.43 13.31 1.32
N ALA A 162 -12.18 14.40 1.27
CA ALA A 162 -12.46 15.17 0.05
C ALA A 162 -11.42 16.28 -0.22
N THR A 163 -10.54 16.60 0.73
CA THR A 163 -9.50 17.62 0.55
C THR A 163 -8.33 17.11 -0.29
N ARG A 164 -7.98 17.87 -1.34
CA ARG A 164 -6.73 17.69 -2.09
C ARG A 164 -5.58 18.42 -1.38
N TYR A 165 -4.39 17.86 -1.47
CA TYR A 165 -3.17 18.43 -0.90
C TYR A 165 -2.13 18.67 -2.01
N PRO A 166 -1.42 19.80 -2.01
CA PRO A 166 -0.33 20.00 -2.93
C PRO A 166 0.78 18.99 -2.62
N LEU A 167 1.14 18.18 -3.60
CA LEU A 167 2.25 17.25 -3.53
C LEU A 167 2.85 17.12 -4.93
N ASP A 168 4.17 17.20 -5.04
CA ASP A 168 4.87 17.09 -6.32
C ASP A 168 4.89 15.63 -6.79
N ALA A 169 4.46 15.38 -8.03
CA ALA A 169 4.52 14.06 -8.67
C ALA A 169 5.96 13.51 -8.79
N LYS A 170 6.98 14.36 -8.66
CA LYS A 170 8.40 13.99 -8.69
C LYS A 170 9.03 13.95 -7.30
N LEU A 171 8.23 14.12 -6.23
CA LEU A 171 8.75 14.15 -4.86
C LEU A 171 9.53 12.87 -4.53
N LYS A 172 10.79 13.06 -4.12
CA LYS A 172 11.63 12.03 -3.52
C LYS A 172 11.70 12.27 -2.02
N GLY A 173 11.05 11.40 -1.26
CA GLY A 173 11.01 11.48 0.19
C GLY A 173 12.27 10.91 0.85
N SER A 174 12.19 10.77 2.16
CA SER A 174 13.31 10.32 3.00
C SER A 174 13.63 8.82 2.89
N GLY A 175 12.70 8.01 2.40
CA GLY A 175 12.74 6.54 2.42
C GLY A 175 12.58 5.94 3.83
N LYS A 176 12.34 6.77 4.86
CA LYS A 176 12.16 6.36 6.26
C LYS A 176 10.69 6.38 6.61
N PHE A 177 10.23 5.37 7.34
CA PHE A 177 8.82 5.19 7.65
C PHE A 177 8.57 5.20 9.15
N ASP A 178 7.48 5.86 9.56
CA ASP A 178 6.93 5.77 10.90
C ASP A 178 5.65 4.92 10.86
N ALA A 179 5.55 3.98 11.80
CA ALA A 179 4.30 3.25 12.02
C ALA A 179 3.31 4.17 12.72
N ILE A 180 2.10 4.29 12.17
CA ILE A 180 1.03 5.07 12.81
C ILE A 180 0.61 4.37 14.11
N PRO A 181 0.70 5.05 15.28
CA PRO A 181 0.37 4.43 16.56
C PRO A 181 -1.07 3.93 16.67
N GLY A 182 -1.30 3.02 17.61
CA GLY A 182 -2.64 2.54 17.97
C GLY A 182 -3.02 1.21 17.32
N VAL A 183 -4.18 0.72 17.76
CA VAL A 183 -4.77 -0.55 17.32
C VAL A 183 -6.23 -0.31 16.98
N ASP A 184 -6.65 -0.73 15.80
CA ASP A 184 -8.06 -0.73 15.41
C ASP A 184 -8.52 -2.18 15.26
N ARG A 185 -9.40 -2.62 16.16
CA ARG A 185 -9.90 -4.00 16.17
C ARG A 185 -10.71 -4.28 14.91
N ALA A 186 -10.48 -5.47 14.36
CA ALA A 186 -11.32 -6.05 13.32
C ALA A 186 -12.78 -6.15 13.82
N PRO A 187 -13.77 -5.57 13.13
CA PRO A 187 -15.16 -5.60 13.57
C PRO A 187 -15.90 -6.90 13.21
N GLY A 188 -15.40 -7.63 12.21
CA GLY A 188 -16.06 -8.80 11.63
C GLY A 188 -15.61 -10.12 12.23
N LYS A 189 -16.28 -11.21 11.84
CA LYS A 189 -15.98 -12.59 12.30
C LYS A 189 -15.25 -13.43 11.25
N GLY A 190 -15.03 -12.87 10.06
CA GLY A 190 -14.37 -13.54 8.95
C GLY A 190 -12.89 -13.86 9.20
N ARG A 191 -12.21 -14.33 8.14
CA ARG A 191 -10.77 -14.55 8.20
C ARG A 191 -10.07 -13.23 8.55
N LYS A 192 -9.41 -13.20 9.70
CA LYS A 192 -8.69 -12.02 10.17
C LYS A 192 -7.37 -11.84 9.42
N PHE A 193 -7.13 -10.61 8.97
CA PHE A 193 -5.85 -10.12 8.49
C PHE A 193 -5.38 -8.99 9.40
N THR A 194 -4.15 -9.08 9.88
CA THR A 194 -3.48 -8.03 10.63
C THR A 194 -2.64 -7.19 9.68
N TYR A 195 -2.70 -5.87 9.82
CA TYR A 195 -1.90 -4.97 9.01
C TYR A 195 -1.33 -3.82 9.84
N ARG A 196 -0.18 -3.30 9.41
CA ARG A 196 0.38 -2.06 9.95
C ARG A 196 0.25 -0.96 8.90
N VAL A 197 0.09 0.28 9.36
CA VAL A 197 0.14 1.48 8.51
C VAL A 197 1.46 2.18 8.75
N ASP A 198 2.26 2.29 7.70
CA ASP A 198 3.52 3.02 7.70
C ASP A 198 3.36 4.29 6.83
N VAL A 199 3.89 5.41 7.30
CA VAL A 199 3.89 6.68 6.54
C VAL A 199 5.31 7.18 6.42
N GLU A 200 5.70 7.58 5.22
CA GLU A 200 7.03 8.14 5.00
C GLU A 200 7.20 9.50 5.71
N GLN A 201 8.34 9.65 6.38
CA GLN A 201 8.69 10.89 7.07
C GLN A 201 8.80 12.05 6.08
N GLY A 202 8.18 13.17 6.42
CA GLY A 202 8.29 14.42 5.68
C GLY A 202 7.28 14.62 4.54
N LEU A 203 6.25 13.77 4.42
CA LEU A 203 5.22 13.92 3.37
C LEU A 203 4.31 15.15 3.56
N GLY A 204 4.18 15.67 4.78
CA GLY A 204 3.22 16.74 5.08
C GLY A 204 1.75 16.32 4.95
N LEU A 205 1.48 15.00 5.03
CA LEU A 205 0.15 14.41 4.95
C LEU A 205 -0.30 13.88 6.30
N ASP A 206 -1.61 13.88 6.54
CA ASP A 206 -2.23 13.36 7.76
C ASP A 206 -2.20 11.82 7.77
N GLY A 207 -1.22 11.25 8.48
CA GLY A 207 -1.05 9.80 8.60
C GLY A 207 -2.14 9.10 9.40
N GLU A 208 -2.76 9.79 10.37
CA GLU A 208 -3.89 9.26 11.14
C GLU A 208 -5.14 9.18 10.27
N LEU A 209 -5.40 10.20 9.44
CA LEU A 209 -6.46 10.16 8.42
C LEU A 209 -6.25 8.99 7.46
N PHE A 210 -5.02 8.78 6.99
CA PHE A 210 -4.70 7.65 6.12
C PHE A 210 -4.99 6.31 6.82
N ALA A 211 -4.53 6.11 8.05
CA ALA A 211 -4.79 4.90 8.82
C ALA A 211 -6.30 4.67 9.04
N GLN A 212 -7.04 5.72 9.40
CA GLN A 212 -8.49 5.67 9.56
C GLN A 212 -9.20 5.32 8.24
N ALA A 213 -8.75 5.89 7.12
CA ALA A 213 -9.32 5.59 5.81
C ALA A 213 -9.09 4.15 5.39
N VAL A 214 -7.90 3.60 5.64
CA VAL A 214 -7.62 2.18 5.39
C VAL A 214 -8.55 1.30 6.22
N GLN A 215 -8.67 1.54 7.54
CA GLN A 215 -9.50 0.73 8.44
C GLN A 215 -10.98 0.76 8.02
N LYS A 216 -11.52 1.95 7.74
CA LYS A 216 -12.91 2.13 7.31
C LYS A 216 -13.18 1.51 5.96
N THR A 217 -12.26 1.67 4.99
CA THR A 217 -12.46 1.17 3.63
C THR A 217 -12.44 -0.35 3.59
N LEU A 218 -11.45 -1.00 4.21
CA LEU A 218 -11.29 -2.45 4.12
C LEU A 218 -12.37 -3.24 4.88
N ASN A 219 -12.95 -2.64 5.92
CA ASN A 219 -14.03 -3.24 6.71
C ASN A 219 -15.44 -2.70 6.35
N ASP A 220 -15.56 -1.91 5.27
CA ASP A 220 -16.87 -1.55 4.71
C ASP A 220 -17.51 -2.81 4.10
N ASP A 221 -18.82 -3.00 4.25
CA ASP A 221 -19.51 -4.17 3.71
C ASP A 221 -19.49 -4.23 2.18
N ARG A 222 -19.18 -3.12 1.51
CA ARG A 222 -18.95 -3.08 0.04
C ARG A 222 -17.52 -3.46 -0.36
N SER A 223 -16.63 -3.71 0.61
CA SER A 223 -15.22 -4.05 0.40
C SER A 223 -14.95 -5.55 0.58
N TRP A 224 -13.68 -5.93 0.72
CA TRP A 224 -13.20 -7.30 0.90
C TRP A 224 -13.73 -7.99 2.17
N ALA A 225 -14.26 -7.23 3.13
CA ALA A 225 -14.91 -7.75 4.33
C ALA A 225 -16.38 -8.17 4.13
N HIS A 226 -16.96 -7.95 2.93
CA HIS A 226 -18.36 -8.24 2.64
C HIS A 226 -18.80 -9.62 3.11
N GLY A 227 -19.98 -9.68 3.73
CA GLY A 227 -20.61 -10.93 4.15
C GLY A 227 -19.77 -11.73 5.16
N ASP A 228 -19.01 -11.05 6.02
CA ASP A 228 -18.09 -11.66 6.99
C ASP A 228 -17.03 -12.58 6.34
N ALA A 229 -16.70 -12.40 5.06
CA ALA A 229 -15.69 -13.22 4.39
C ALA A 229 -14.28 -12.99 4.99
N ARG A 230 -13.99 -11.74 5.35
CA ARG A 230 -12.69 -11.27 5.87
C ARG A 230 -12.90 -10.19 6.92
N THR A 231 -11.89 -9.92 7.73
CA THR A 231 -11.87 -8.76 8.61
C THR A 231 -10.45 -8.25 8.82
N PHE A 232 -10.27 -6.94 8.93
CA PHE A 232 -8.95 -6.30 8.97
C PHE A 232 -8.73 -5.60 10.30
N GLU A 233 -7.65 -5.99 10.99
CA GLU A 233 -7.23 -5.44 12.27
C GLU A 233 -5.93 -4.66 12.10
N ARG A 234 -5.95 -3.36 12.43
CA ARG A 234 -4.74 -2.54 12.41
C ARG A 234 -3.94 -2.76 13.69
N VAL A 235 -2.65 -2.99 13.55
CA VAL A 235 -1.68 -3.05 14.64
C VAL A 235 -0.53 -2.08 14.38
N SER A 236 0.08 -1.52 15.43
CA SER A 236 1.24 -0.63 15.31
C SER A 236 2.58 -1.29 15.68
N SER A 237 2.56 -2.53 16.19
CA SER A 237 3.73 -3.27 16.62
C SER A 237 3.57 -4.78 16.37
N GLY A 238 4.65 -5.53 16.53
CA GLY A 238 4.70 -6.95 16.19
C GLY A 238 4.81 -7.19 14.68
N LYS A 239 4.58 -8.45 14.27
CA LYS A 239 4.64 -8.86 12.86
C LYS A 239 3.21 -8.92 12.29
N PRO A 240 2.80 -7.96 11.43
CA PRO A 240 1.52 -8.05 10.73
C PRO A 240 1.60 -9.04 9.55
N ASP A 241 0.45 -9.39 8.96
CA ASP A 241 0.40 -10.16 7.71
C ASP A 241 0.93 -9.33 6.52
N PHE A 242 0.72 -8.01 6.55
CA PHE A 242 1.26 -7.06 5.58
C PHE A 242 1.31 -5.63 6.12
N VAL A 243 1.99 -4.75 5.39
CA VAL A 243 2.16 -3.33 5.75
C VAL A 243 1.61 -2.46 4.62
N ILE A 244 0.66 -1.59 4.92
CA ILE A 244 0.15 -0.59 3.98
C ILE A 244 0.96 0.69 4.18
N THR A 245 1.66 1.14 3.14
CA THR A 245 2.68 2.19 3.22
C THR A 245 2.29 3.39 2.38
N LEU A 246 2.15 4.57 2.98
CA LEU A 246 2.02 5.82 2.24
C LEU A 246 3.41 6.41 2.00
N ALA A 247 3.81 6.56 0.73
CA ALA A 247 5.16 6.99 0.38
C ALA A 247 5.16 7.95 -0.81
N SER A 248 6.17 8.80 -0.90
CA SER A 248 6.42 9.69 -2.02
C SER A 248 6.50 8.91 -3.33
N PRO A 249 6.27 9.55 -4.48
CA PRO A 249 6.46 8.94 -5.79
C PRO A 249 7.80 8.21 -5.97
N GLY A 250 8.91 8.88 -5.63
CA GLY A 250 10.24 8.28 -5.75
C GLY A 250 10.44 7.05 -4.87
N THR A 251 9.96 7.10 -3.61
CA THR A 251 10.05 5.96 -2.69
C THR A 251 9.13 4.83 -3.13
N THR A 252 7.92 5.14 -3.60
CA THR A 252 6.98 4.17 -4.17
C THR A 252 7.62 3.43 -5.35
N ALA A 253 8.18 4.16 -6.31
CA ALA A 253 8.85 3.55 -7.47
C ALA A 253 10.00 2.61 -7.06
N PHE A 254 10.83 3.03 -6.09
CA PHE A 254 11.89 2.17 -5.56
C PHE A 254 11.37 0.86 -4.97
N TRP A 255 10.28 0.89 -4.20
CA TRP A 255 9.69 -0.31 -3.61
C TRP A 255 8.96 -1.17 -4.65
N CYS A 256 8.24 -0.57 -5.59
CA CYS A 256 7.56 -1.29 -6.67
C CYS A 256 8.56 -2.03 -7.57
N ALA A 257 9.73 -1.43 -7.85
CA ALA A 257 10.78 -2.04 -8.65
C ALA A 257 11.33 -3.35 -8.05
N LYS A 258 11.26 -3.53 -6.72
CA LYS A 258 11.63 -4.79 -6.05
C LYS A 258 10.75 -5.96 -6.47
N SER A 259 9.55 -5.67 -6.99
CA SER A 259 8.60 -6.64 -7.52
C SER A 259 8.50 -6.57 -9.05
N GLY A 260 9.49 -5.95 -9.73
CA GLY A 260 9.54 -5.83 -11.18
C GLY A 260 8.55 -4.83 -11.79
N LEU A 261 8.00 -3.92 -10.98
CA LEU A 261 7.01 -2.93 -11.43
C LEU A 261 7.66 -1.55 -11.56
N ASP A 262 7.56 -0.96 -12.75
CA ASP A 262 7.94 0.44 -12.97
C ASP A 262 6.71 1.36 -12.84
N THR A 263 6.83 2.36 -11.98
CA THR A 263 5.77 3.33 -11.69
C THR A 263 6.27 4.78 -11.81
N THR A 264 7.47 4.99 -12.33
CA THR A 264 8.15 6.29 -12.39
C THR A 264 7.40 7.31 -13.24
N GLU A 265 6.83 6.87 -14.36
CA GLU A 265 6.07 7.72 -15.27
C GLU A 265 4.59 7.84 -14.83
N ASP A 266 3.93 6.70 -14.62
CA ASP A 266 2.50 6.66 -14.35
C ASP A 266 2.11 7.13 -12.94
N ASN A 267 3.07 7.24 -12.02
CA ASN A 267 2.84 7.61 -10.63
C ASN A 267 1.70 6.82 -9.99
N VAL A 268 1.72 5.50 -10.14
CA VAL A 268 0.70 4.61 -9.56
C VAL A 268 1.19 4.00 -8.25
N SER A 269 0.23 3.49 -7.49
CA SER A 269 0.46 2.62 -6.34
C SER A 269 0.78 1.20 -6.83
N CYS A 270 1.25 0.32 -5.93
CA CYS A 270 1.49 -1.07 -6.26
C CYS A 270 1.44 -1.97 -5.02
N ASP A 271 1.13 -3.24 -5.21
CA ASP A 271 1.56 -4.28 -4.29
C ASP A 271 3.01 -4.66 -4.56
N SER A 272 3.95 -4.31 -3.67
CA SER A 272 5.33 -4.79 -3.76
C SER A 272 5.39 -6.21 -3.21
N ALA A 273 4.81 -7.15 -3.96
CA ALA A 273 4.56 -8.54 -3.58
C ALA A 273 5.82 -9.34 -3.18
N ALA A 274 7.01 -8.95 -3.65
CA ALA A 274 8.28 -9.52 -3.20
C ALA A 274 8.66 -9.08 -1.76
N THR A 275 7.84 -8.22 -1.14
CA THR A 275 8.02 -7.65 0.19
C THR A 275 6.69 -7.70 0.97
N GLU A 276 6.75 -7.33 2.25
CA GLU A 276 5.55 -7.20 3.07
C GLU A 276 4.67 -5.98 2.73
N ARG A 277 5.10 -5.10 1.81
CA ARG A 277 4.50 -3.76 1.62
C ARG A 277 3.53 -3.65 0.45
N VAL A 278 2.33 -3.15 0.76
CA VAL A 278 1.40 -2.55 -0.20
C VAL A 278 1.70 -1.05 -0.23
N MET A 279 2.18 -0.55 -1.37
CA MET A 279 2.65 0.83 -1.52
C MET A 279 1.53 1.71 -2.09
N ILE A 280 1.12 2.71 -1.32
CA ILE A 280 0.23 3.79 -1.76
C ILE A 280 1.06 5.00 -2.15
N ASN A 281 0.97 5.40 -3.42
CA ASN A 281 1.64 6.59 -3.94
C ASN A 281 1.00 7.86 -3.34
N ALA A 282 1.79 8.63 -2.58
CA ALA A 282 1.33 9.83 -1.87
C ALA A 282 0.83 10.92 -2.80
N TYR A 283 1.35 11.03 -4.03
CA TYR A 283 0.83 11.98 -5.02
C TYR A 283 -0.61 11.63 -5.39
N ARG A 284 -0.89 10.35 -5.63
CA ARG A 284 -2.24 9.86 -5.92
C ARG A 284 -3.16 10.03 -4.73
N TRP A 285 -2.70 9.71 -3.52
CA TRP A 285 -3.46 9.99 -2.31
C TRP A 285 -3.79 11.49 -2.16
N ALA A 286 -2.84 12.37 -2.45
CA ALA A 286 -2.98 13.81 -2.27
C ALA A 286 -3.85 14.49 -3.34
N GLN A 287 -3.74 14.08 -4.59
CA GLN A 287 -4.32 14.78 -5.76
C GLN A 287 -5.43 14.00 -6.48
N GLY A 288 -5.49 12.68 -6.30
CA GLY A 288 -6.42 11.81 -7.01
C GLY A 288 -5.95 11.37 -8.40
N SER A 289 -6.91 10.96 -9.24
CA SER A 289 -6.71 10.68 -10.66
C SER A 289 -7.70 11.48 -11.52
N ARG A 290 -7.34 11.71 -12.77
CA ARG A 290 -8.23 12.39 -13.75
C ARG A 290 -9.54 11.63 -13.96
N THR A 291 -9.48 10.30 -13.93
CA THR A 291 -10.63 9.41 -14.09
C THR A 291 -11.71 9.56 -13.02
N TYR A 292 -11.37 10.08 -11.84
CA TYR A 292 -12.33 10.33 -10.76
C TYR A 292 -12.79 11.79 -10.68
N GLY A 293 -12.21 12.70 -11.48
CA GLY A 293 -12.50 14.14 -11.40
C GLY A 293 -12.39 14.65 -9.96
N ASP A 294 -13.45 15.29 -9.47
CA ASP A 294 -13.51 15.87 -8.12
C ASP A 294 -13.89 14.87 -7.01
N ALA A 295 -14.18 13.61 -7.37
CA ALA A 295 -14.53 12.55 -6.42
C ALA A 295 -13.30 11.92 -5.73
N ILE A 296 -12.39 12.74 -5.18
CA ILE A 296 -11.14 12.23 -4.57
C ILE A 296 -11.38 11.31 -3.36
N HIS A 297 -12.46 11.51 -2.60
CA HIS A 297 -12.81 10.59 -1.52
C HIS A 297 -13.02 9.18 -2.06
N ALA A 298 -13.87 9.03 -3.08
CA ALA A 298 -14.11 7.75 -3.74
C ALA A 298 -12.81 7.19 -4.34
N TYR A 299 -11.99 8.04 -4.98
CA TYR A 299 -10.68 7.61 -5.50
C TYR A 299 -9.78 7.00 -4.42
N ARG A 300 -9.67 7.65 -3.25
CA ARG A 300 -8.87 7.15 -2.13
C ARG A 300 -9.33 5.78 -1.63
N GLN A 301 -10.65 5.55 -1.61
CA GLN A 301 -11.24 4.26 -1.27
C GLN A 301 -10.91 3.20 -2.34
N MET A 302 -11.05 3.55 -3.62
CA MET A 302 -10.68 2.68 -4.74
C MET A 302 -9.21 2.28 -4.64
N LEU A 303 -8.32 3.25 -4.44
CA LEU A 303 -6.88 3.03 -4.35
C LEU A 303 -6.54 2.04 -3.24
N ILE A 304 -7.12 2.18 -2.06
CA ILE A 304 -6.92 1.23 -0.96
C ILE A 304 -7.42 -0.17 -1.34
N ASN A 305 -8.64 -0.28 -1.87
CA ASN A 305 -9.23 -1.57 -2.22
C ASN A 305 -8.47 -2.28 -3.35
N HIS A 306 -8.02 -1.54 -4.36
CA HIS A 306 -7.28 -2.07 -5.50
C HIS A 306 -5.95 -2.69 -5.07
N GLU A 307 -5.14 -1.93 -4.34
CA GLU A 307 -3.80 -2.39 -3.95
C GLU A 307 -3.85 -3.52 -2.91
N VAL A 308 -4.81 -3.47 -1.99
CA VAL A 308 -5.04 -4.60 -1.08
C VAL A 308 -5.63 -5.78 -1.83
N GLY A 309 -6.43 -5.58 -2.88
CA GLY A 309 -6.89 -6.64 -3.77
C GLY A 309 -5.73 -7.46 -4.34
N HIS A 310 -4.69 -6.80 -4.84
CA HIS A 310 -3.46 -7.48 -5.27
C HIS A 310 -2.82 -8.30 -4.16
N ARG A 311 -2.67 -7.71 -2.96
CA ARG A 311 -2.14 -8.42 -1.80
C ARG A 311 -2.96 -9.65 -1.41
N LEU A 312 -4.26 -9.61 -1.65
CA LEU A 312 -5.18 -10.72 -1.39
C LEU A 312 -5.25 -11.74 -2.54
N GLY A 313 -4.47 -11.55 -3.62
CA GLY A 313 -4.33 -12.45 -4.75
C GLY A 313 -5.21 -12.15 -5.95
N TYR A 314 -5.86 -10.98 -6.01
CA TYR A 314 -6.69 -10.59 -7.16
C TYR A 314 -5.84 -9.89 -8.23
N HIS A 315 -6.02 -10.30 -9.48
CA HIS A 315 -5.35 -9.68 -10.63
C HIS A 315 -6.20 -8.58 -11.24
N HIS A 316 -5.62 -7.83 -12.17
CA HIS A 316 -6.37 -6.82 -12.91
C HIS A 316 -7.57 -7.44 -13.64
N GLU A 317 -8.67 -6.70 -13.65
CA GLU A 317 -9.86 -7.00 -14.42
C GLU A 317 -10.22 -5.79 -15.28
N ASN A 318 -10.79 -6.01 -16.45
CA ASN A 318 -11.33 -4.92 -17.25
C ASN A 318 -12.84 -5.02 -17.27
N CYS A 319 -13.48 -3.87 -17.17
CA CYS A 319 -14.89 -3.71 -17.42
C CYS A 319 -15.24 -4.24 -18.82
N ARG A 320 -16.45 -4.79 -18.96
CA ARG A 320 -16.85 -5.50 -20.18
C ARG A 320 -18.05 -4.89 -20.87
N LYS A 321 -18.69 -3.91 -20.24
CA LYS A 321 -19.95 -3.34 -20.73
C LYS A 321 -19.98 -1.85 -20.48
N ASP A 322 -20.36 -1.14 -21.54
CA ASP A 322 -20.50 0.30 -21.54
C ASP A 322 -21.54 0.77 -20.50
N GLY A 323 -21.18 1.82 -19.78
CA GLY A 323 -22.01 2.43 -18.73
C GLY A 323 -22.05 1.67 -17.41
N GLU A 324 -21.36 0.52 -17.27
CA GLU A 324 -21.30 -0.20 -15.98
C GLU A 324 -20.21 0.35 -15.07
N LEU A 325 -20.34 0.08 -13.77
CA LEU A 325 -19.28 0.34 -12.80
C LEU A 325 -18.05 -0.51 -13.16
N ALA A 326 -16.87 0.11 -13.22
CA ALA A 326 -15.63 -0.62 -13.42
C ALA A 326 -15.42 -1.62 -12.26
N PRO A 327 -14.87 -2.83 -12.52
CA PRO A 327 -14.37 -3.67 -11.44
C PRO A 327 -13.35 -2.90 -10.60
N VAL A 328 -13.34 -3.08 -9.27
CA VAL A 328 -12.36 -2.39 -8.41
C VAL A 328 -10.92 -2.73 -8.78
N MET A 329 -10.71 -3.93 -9.34
CA MET A 329 -9.42 -4.39 -9.86
C MET A 329 -9.09 -3.90 -11.27
N GLN A 330 -9.92 -3.07 -11.90
CA GLN A 330 -9.50 -2.32 -13.07
C GLN A 330 -8.47 -1.27 -12.68
N GLN A 331 -7.52 -0.99 -13.58
CA GLN A 331 -6.53 0.07 -13.41
C GLN A 331 -7.17 1.46 -13.57
N GLN A 332 -8.17 1.76 -12.74
CA GLN A 332 -9.01 2.95 -12.83
C GLN A 332 -8.21 4.24 -12.63
N THR A 333 -7.06 4.21 -11.95
CA THR A 333 -6.14 5.36 -11.91
C THR A 333 -5.66 5.76 -13.30
N LYS A 334 -5.47 4.79 -14.20
CA LYS A 334 -4.96 4.99 -15.56
C LYS A 334 -6.10 5.24 -16.56
N PHE A 335 -7.14 4.40 -16.55
CA PHE A 335 -8.20 4.47 -17.54
C PHE A 335 -9.54 3.91 -17.05
N LEU A 336 -10.61 4.47 -17.61
CA LEU A 336 -11.98 3.95 -17.51
C LEU A 336 -12.53 3.56 -18.89
N ASP A 337 -12.01 4.19 -19.93
CA ASP A 337 -12.30 3.91 -21.33
C ASP A 337 -11.31 2.89 -21.90
N HIS A 338 -11.81 1.85 -22.56
CA HIS A 338 -11.00 0.96 -23.38
C HIS A 338 -11.86 0.24 -24.42
N ASN A 339 -11.33 -0.05 -25.61
CA ASN A 339 -12.01 -0.84 -26.64
C ASN A 339 -13.44 -0.37 -26.99
N GLY A 340 -13.69 0.95 -26.96
CA GLY A 340 -15.02 1.52 -27.20
C GLY A 340 -16.04 1.31 -26.06
N ILE A 341 -15.57 0.89 -24.88
CA ILE A 341 -16.35 0.75 -23.65
C ILE A 341 -15.93 1.87 -22.70
N HIS A 342 -16.90 2.67 -22.25
CA HIS A 342 -16.77 3.61 -21.15
C HIS A 342 -17.36 3.01 -19.88
N CYS A 343 -16.57 2.92 -18.81
CA CYS A 343 -17.07 2.48 -17.51
C CYS A 343 -17.03 3.57 -16.47
N LEU A 344 -17.93 3.47 -15.50
CA LEU A 344 -18.04 4.43 -14.42
C LEU A 344 -17.03 4.14 -13.31
N PRO A 345 -16.45 5.18 -12.66
CA PRO A 345 -15.55 4.99 -11.53
C PRO A 345 -16.24 4.22 -10.40
N ASN A 346 -15.54 3.25 -9.82
CA ASN A 346 -16.07 2.43 -8.73
C ASN A 346 -14.99 2.08 -7.69
N PRO A 347 -15.18 2.48 -6.43
CA PRO A 347 -14.23 2.15 -5.38
C PRO A 347 -14.46 0.82 -4.67
N TRP A 348 -15.54 0.10 -4.98
CA TRP A 348 -16.01 -1.03 -4.16
C TRP A 348 -15.98 -2.37 -4.89
N VAL A 349 -15.73 -3.44 -4.12
CA VAL A 349 -15.80 -4.84 -4.60
C VAL A 349 -17.25 -5.25 -4.80
N TYR A 350 -18.12 -4.86 -3.86
CA TYR A 350 -19.55 -5.16 -3.83
C TYR A 350 -20.35 -3.85 -3.72
N PRO A 351 -20.46 -3.06 -4.80
CA PRO A 351 -21.04 -1.71 -4.75
C PRO A 351 -22.56 -1.66 -4.44
N LYS A 352 -23.24 -2.82 -4.39
CA LYS A 352 -24.69 -2.94 -4.15
C LYS A 352 -25.05 -3.40 -2.74
N SER A 353 -24.05 -3.65 -1.89
CA SER A 353 -24.25 -4.15 -0.52
C SER A 353 -24.75 -3.09 0.44
#